data_AF-A0A7X8LE04-F1
#
_entry.id   AF-A0A7X8LE04-F1
#
_cell.length_a   1.000
_cell.length_b   1.000
_cell.length_c   1.000
_cell.angle_alpha   90.00
_cell.angle_beta   90.00
_cell.angle_gamma   90.00
#
_symmetry.space_group_name_H-M   'P 1'
#
loop_
_entity.id
_entity.type
_entity.pdbx_description
1 polymer ?
#
loop_
_entity_poly.entity_id
_entity_poly.type
_entity_poly.pdbx_seq_one_letter_code
_entity_poly.pdbx_strand_id
1 'polypeptide(L)'
;MNKDDFKNISLNGRVAYGISCFENTLLSLNYNVNDWKIVLEFLWEFTSIEFLDEWSSIVVEIIPDHLLEFKTYEEHDFEYLDRNNFKYLYNLYQGIDEKIDSIMTSIYNIGTSHAYSVIVEYGQKSLDELGLLINFMTEHKLQLPDIEPFLKYSIEENKGWGNKFDGKALSKIL
;
A
#
# COMPACT_ATOMS: atom_id res chain seq x y z
N MET A 1 -13.19 4.61 13.59
CA MET A 1 -12.26 3.47 13.62
C MET A 1 -10.96 3.94 14.23
N ASN A 2 -10.38 3.15 15.12
CA ASN A 2 -9.16 3.45 15.86
C ASN A 2 -8.07 2.46 15.45
N LYS A 3 -6.78 2.85 15.47
CA LYS A 3 -5.67 1.91 15.23
C LYS A 3 -5.74 0.70 16.14
N ASP A 4 -6.23 0.85 17.37
CA ASP A 4 -6.35 -0.25 18.33
C ASP A 4 -7.28 -1.37 17.87
N ASP A 5 -8.20 -1.10 16.93
CA ASP A 5 -9.07 -2.11 16.30
C ASP A 5 -8.24 -3.13 15.46
N PHE A 6 -6.98 -2.79 15.13
CA PHE A 6 -6.07 -3.59 14.30
C PHE A 6 -5.00 -4.34 15.09
N LYS A 7 -5.00 -4.29 16.43
CA LYS A 7 -3.98 -4.96 17.27
C LYS A 7 -3.86 -6.47 16.98
N ASN A 8 -4.99 -7.11 16.71
CA ASN A 8 -5.04 -8.55 16.42
C ASN A 8 -4.91 -8.88 14.93
N ILE A 9 -4.81 -7.87 14.05
CA ILE A 9 -4.63 -8.05 12.61
C ILE A 9 -3.13 -8.11 12.30
N SER A 10 -2.71 -9.07 11.48
CA SER A 10 -1.33 -9.27 11.03
C SER A 10 -0.79 -8.12 10.16
N LEU A 11 0.52 -8.11 9.91
CA LEU A 11 1.12 -7.14 8.98
C LEU A 11 0.50 -7.23 7.58
N ASN A 12 0.33 -8.43 7.03
CA ASN A 12 -0.35 -8.63 5.74
C ASN A 12 -1.77 -8.07 5.75
N GLY A 13 -2.53 -8.29 6.83
CA GLY A 13 -3.87 -7.74 6.97
C GLY A 13 -3.90 -6.21 7.05
N ARG A 14 -2.92 -5.60 7.73
CA ARG A 14 -2.78 -4.13 7.86
C ARG A 14 -2.41 -3.48 6.53
N VAL A 15 -1.47 -4.07 5.78
CA VAL A 15 -1.12 -3.57 4.44
C VAL A 15 -2.30 -3.72 3.49
N ALA A 16 -2.97 -4.88 3.49
CA ALA A 16 -4.18 -5.11 2.69
C ALA A 16 -5.27 -4.06 2.99
N TYR A 17 -5.47 -3.72 4.26
CA TYR A 17 -6.39 -2.67 4.65
C TYR A 17 -5.93 -1.29 4.13
N GLY A 18 -4.63 -0.97 4.22
CA GLY A 18 -4.05 0.25 3.66
C GLY A 18 -4.27 0.36 2.14
N ILE A 19 -4.11 -0.73 1.40
CA ILE A 19 -4.40 -0.77 -0.04
C ILE A 19 -5.89 -0.54 -0.31
N SER A 20 -6.78 -1.11 0.52
CA SER A 20 -8.22 -0.81 0.38
C SER A 20 -8.56 0.67 0.68
N CYS A 21 -7.80 1.35 1.56
CA CYS A 21 -7.90 2.80 1.73
C CYS A 21 -7.53 3.53 0.45
N PHE A 22 -6.48 3.09 -0.25
CA PHE A 22 -6.09 3.65 -1.54
C PHE A 22 -7.18 3.47 -2.61
N GLU A 23 -7.76 2.28 -2.73
CA GLU A 23 -8.88 2.03 -3.64
C GLU A 23 -10.08 2.95 -3.34
N ASN A 24 -10.44 3.12 -2.07
CA ASN A 24 -11.49 4.05 -1.66
C ASN A 24 -11.14 5.51 -2.02
N THR A 25 -9.88 5.89 -1.94
CA THR A 25 -9.42 7.23 -2.34
C THR A 25 -9.54 7.43 -3.84
N LEU A 26 -9.15 6.45 -4.65
CA LEU A 26 -9.33 6.49 -6.11
C LEU A 26 -10.79 6.70 -6.48
N LEU A 27 -11.70 5.95 -5.83
CA LEU A 27 -13.14 6.09 -6.00
C LEU A 27 -13.67 7.46 -5.53
N SER A 28 -13.23 7.93 -4.35
CA SER A 28 -13.67 9.21 -3.77
C SER A 28 -13.25 10.42 -4.62
N LEU A 29 -12.08 10.34 -5.26
CA LEU A 29 -11.54 11.38 -6.13
C LEU A 29 -12.02 11.25 -7.59
N ASN A 30 -12.88 10.27 -7.89
CA ASN A 30 -13.44 10.01 -9.22
C ASN A 30 -12.38 9.75 -10.31
N TYR A 31 -11.28 9.09 -9.95
CA TYR A 31 -10.32 8.63 -10.97
C TYR A 31 -10.91 7.51 -11.83
N ASN A 32 -10.44 7.38 -13.06
CA ASN A 32 -10.68 6.20 -13.88
C ASN A 32 -9.87 5.02 -13.33
N VAL A 33 -10.53 4.14 -12.58
CA VAL A 33 -9.88 3.01 -11.88
C VAL A 33 -9.16 2.04 -12.81
N ASN A 34 -9.51 1.97 -14.11
CA ASN A 34 -8.78 1.12 -15.06
C ASN A 34 -7.34 1.59 -15.24
N ASP A 35 -7.09 2.89 -15.14
CA ASP A 35 -5.76 3.44 -15.35
C ASP A 35 -4.82 3.10 -14.17
N TRP A 36 -5.40 2.82 -12.99
CA TRP A 36 -4.68 2.54 -11.75
C TRP A 36 -4.46 1.04 -11.48
N LYS A 37 -4.94 0.15 -12.34
CA LYS A 37 -4.84 -1.31 -12.11
C LYS A 37 -3.41 -1.77 -11.96
N ILE A 38 -2.48 -1.26 -12.77
CA ILE A 38 -1.06 -1.60 -12.67
C ILE A 38 -0.48 -1.24 -11.29
N VAL A 39 -0.82 -0.07 -10.74
CA VAL A 39 -0.39 0.35 -9.39
C VAL A 39 -0.97 -0.60 -8.34
N LEU A 40 -2.26 -0.92 -8.45
CA LEU A 40 -2.93 -1.83 -7.53
C LEU A 40 -2.36 -3.25 -7.61
N GLU A 41 -1.95 -3.72 -8.78
CA GLU A 41 -1.30 -5.02 -8.93
C GLU A 41 0.00 -5.09 -8.12
N PHE A 42 0.89 -4.10 -8.28
CA PHE A 42 2.12 -4.01 -7.51
C PHE A 42 1.89 -3.89 -6.00
N LEU A 43 0.88 -3.11 -5.58
CA LEU A 43 0.57 -2.97 -4.16
C LEU A 43 0.02 -4.29 -3.57
N TRP A 44 -0.96 -4.92 -4.25
CA TRP A 44 -1.62 -6.14 -3.76
C TRP A 44 -0.70 -7.37 -3.73
N GLU A 45 0.36 -7.39 -4.54
CA GLU A 45 1.38 -8.44 -4.51
C GLU A 45 1.92 -8.69 -3.10
N PHE A 46 2.03 -7.64 -2.25
CA PHE A 46 2.50 -7.71 -0.85
C PHE A 46 1.98 -8.92 -0.09
N THR A 47 0.68 -9.20 -0.22
CA THR A 47 -0.02 -10.25 0.54
C THR A 47 0.42 -11.68 0.18
N SER A 48 1.17 -11.83 -0.91
CA SER A 48 1.62 -13.10 -1.47
C SER A 48 3.13 -13.22 -1.68
N ILE A 49 3.91 -12.19 -1.36
CA ILE A 49 5.34 -12.10 -1.66
C ILE A 49 6.17 -13.19 -0.97
N GLU A 50 7.26 -13.58 -1.61
CA GLU A 50 8.31 -14.40 -0.99
C GLU A 50 9.38 -13.55 -0.33
N PHE A 51 9.75 -12.45 -0.96
CA PHE A 51 10.81 -11.56 -0.50
C PHE A 51 10.27 -10.14 -0.35
N LEU A 52 10.38 -9.58 0.86
CA LEU A 52 9.97 -8.20 1.15
C LEU A 52 10.79 -7.21 0.32
N ASP A 53 12.08 -7.47 0.19
CA ASP A 53 13.04 -6.57 -0.47
C ASP A 53 12.60 -6.31 -1.92
N GLU A 54 12.22 -7.35 -2.66
CA GLU A 54 11.71 -7.24 -4.03
C GLU A 54 10.47 -6.34 -4.11
N TRP A 55 9.46 -6.59 -3.28
CA TRP A 55 8.27 -5.76 -3.24
C TRP A 55 8.57 -4.32 -2.85
N SER A 56 9.46 -4.12 -1.87
CA SER A 56 9.82 -2.77 -1.42
C SER A 56 10.53 -1.99 -2.52
N SER A 57 11.42 -2.63 -3.30
CA SER A 57 12.10 -2.02 -4.43
C SER A 57 11.15 -1.70 -5.58
N ILE A 58 10.16 -2.55 -5.86
CA ILE A 58 9.11 -2.25 -6.85
C ILE A 58 8.29 -1.04 -6.41
N VAL A 59 7.77 -1.07 -5.18
CA VAL A 59 6.83 -0.04 -4.70
C VAL A 59 7.52 1.31 -4.56
N VAL A 60 8.78 1.36 -4.09
CA VAL A 60 9.50 2.63 -3.96
C VAL A 60 9.68 3.33 -5.31
N GLU A 61 9.87 2.58 -6.41
CA GLU A 61 10.01 3.13 -7.77
C GLU A 61 8.70 3.68 -8.35
N ILE A 62 7.54 3.22 -7.86
CA ILE A 62 6.22 3.64 -8.38
C ILE A 62 5.49 4.65 -7.49
N ILE A 63 6.03 4.99 -6.31
CA ILE A 63 5.52 6.09 -5.48
C ILE A 63 5.62 7.39 -6.31
N PRO A 64 4.53 8.20 -6.42
CA PRO A 64 4.53 9.37 -7.29
C PRO A 64 5.66 10.34 -7.04
N ASP A 65 5.96 10.70 -5.78
CA ASP A 65 7.04 11.64 -5.45
C ASP A 65 8.41 11.14 -5.91
N HIS A 66 8.67 9.83 -5.82
CA HIS A 66 9.93 9.24 -6.29
C HIS A 66 9.98 9.13 -7.82
N LEU A 67 8.89 8.67 -8.45
CA LEU A 67 8.85 8.49 -9.89
C LEU A 67 8.95 9.83 -10.63
N LEU A 68 8.28 10.87 -10.12
CA LEU A 68 8.23 12.20 -10.72
C LEU A 68 9.49 13.04 -10.45
N GLU A 69 10.40 12.59 -9.57
CA GLU A 69 11.74 13.20 -9.42
C GLU A 69 12.50 13.18 -10.76
N PHE A 70 12.26 12.16 -11.57
CA PHE A 70 12.90 11.93 -12.87
C PHE A 70 11.97 12.30 -14.02
N LYS A 71 12.45 13.08 -14.99
CA LYS A 71 11.66 13.46 -16.18
C LYS A 71 11.69 12.40 -17.27
N THR A 72 12.75 11.60 -17.29
CA THR A 72 12.97 10.55 -18.26
C THR A 72 13.45 9.28 -17.58
N TYR A 73 13.18 8.15 -18.23
CA TYR A 73 13.54 6.84 -17.70
C TYR A 73 15.06 6.69 -17.48
N GLU A 74 15.87 7.33 -18.33
CA GLU A 74 17.34 7.25 -18.32
C GLU A 74 18.01 8.03 -17.19
N GLU A 75 17.28 8.87 -16.45
CA GLU A 75 17.83 9.66 -15.35
C GLU A 75 18.08 8.82 -14.08
N HIS A 76 17.50 7.62 -14.01
CA HIS A 76 17.63 6.70 -12.89
C HIS A 76 17.77 5.25 -13.39
N ASP A 77 18.49 4.41 -12.65
CA ASP A 77 18.63 2.99 -12.94
C ASP A 77 17.45 2.23 -12.29
N PHE A 78 16.26 2.34 -12.89
CA PHE A 78 15.09 1.59 -12.45
C PHE A 78 15.35 0.09 -12.61
N GLU A 79 15.30 -0.65 -11.51
CA GLU A 79 15.60 -2.08 -11.46
C GLU A 79 14.36 -2.91 -11.85
N TYR A 80 13.17 -2.45 -11.49
CA TYR A 80 11.93 -3.21 -11.65
C TYR A 80 10.95 -2.56 -12.62
N LEU A 81 10.96 -1.24 -12.71
CA LEU A 81 10.09 -0.52 -13.62
C LEU A 81 10.72 -0.47 -15.03
N ASP A 82 10.03 -1.03 -16.02
CA ASP A 82 10.47 -0.89 -17.42
C ASP A 82 10.09 0.48 -17.99
N ARG A 83 10.71 0.85 -19.12
CA ARG A 83 10.48 2.13 -19.81
C ARG A 83 9.00 2.40 -20.14
N ASN A 84 8.26 1.37 -20.55
CA ASN A 84 6.87 1.54 -20.95
C ASN A 84 5.99 1.82 -19.73
N ASN A 85 6.20 1.07 -18.65
CA ASN A 85 5.51 1.26 -17.38
C ASN A 85 5.90 2.59 -16.74
N PHE A 86 7.18 2.98 -16.76
CA PHE A 86 7.61 4.32 -16.34
C PHE A 86 6.85 5.42 -17.09
N LYS A 87 6.86 5.38 -18.43
CA LYS A 87 6.16 6.39 -19.23
C LYS A 87 4.66 6.40 -18.96
N TYR A 88 4.07 5.23 -18.76
CA TYR A 88 2.65 5.11 -18.42
C TYR A 88 2.35 5.77 -17.08
N LEU A 89 3.06 5.38 -16.02
CA LEU A 89 2.88 5.93 -14.66
C LEU A 89 3.22 7.42 -14.59
N TYR A 90 4.30 7.85 -15.24
CA TYR A 90 4.67 9.26 -15.33
C TYR A 90 3.52 10.11 -15.87
N ASN A 91 2.86 9.65 -16.94
CA ASN A 91 1.70 10.33 -17.51
C ASN A 91 0.46 10.23 -16.61
N LEU A 92 0.21 9.07 -16.00
CA LEU A 92 -0.88 8.87 -15.05
C LEU A 92 -0.79 9.83 -13.87
N TYR A 93 0.43 10.09 -13.39
CA TYR A 93 0.70 10.92 -12.23
C TYR A 93 0.73 12.43 -12.55
N GLN A 94 0.56 12.84 -13.81
CA GLN A 94 0.49 14.26 -14.14
C GLN A 94 -0.78 14.89 -13.58
N GLY A 95 -0.61 15.75 -12.56
CA GLY A 95 -1.72 16.50 -11.97
C GLY A 95 -2.61 15.67 -11.05
N ILE A 96 -2.11 14.56 -10.51
CA ILE A 96 -2.80 13.83 -9.45
C ILE A 96 -2.94 14.67 -8.18
N ASP A 97 -3.98 14.38 -7.42
CA ASP A 97 -4.18 14.87 -6.06
C ASP A 97 -3.07 14.35 -5.13
N GLU A 98 -2.50 15.25 -4.32
CA GLU A 98 -1.41 14.97 -3.36
C GLU A 98 -1.72 13.82 -2.39
N LYS A 99 -3.01 13.53 -2.16
CA LYS A 99 -3.45 12.41 -1.31
C LYS A 99 -3.02 11.05 -1.87
N ILE A 100 -2.85 10.91 -3.18
CA ILE A 100 -2.39 9.65 -3.79
C ILE A 100 -0.99 9.31 -3.28
N ASP A 101 -0.06 10.26 -3.39
CA ASP A 101 1.31 10.06 -2.92
C ASP A 101 1.35 9.72 -1.43
N SER A 102 0.66 10.54 -0.61
CA SER A 102 0.63 10.36 0.84
C SER A 102 0.14 8.97 1.26
N ILE A 103 -0.88 8.43 0.57
CA ILE A 103 -1.43 7.11 0.88
C ILE A 103 -0.50 5.99 0.39
N MET A 104 0.06 6.11 -0.82
CA MET A 104 1.02 5.11 -1.33
C MET A 104 2.27 5.03 -0.44
N THR A 105 2.80 6.17 -0.02
CA THR A 105 3.91 6.26 0.93
C THR A 105 3.54 5.64 2.29
N SER A 106 2.32 5.88 2.77
CA SER A 106 1.84 5.24 4.01
C SER A 106 1.76 3.72 3.89
N ILE A 107 1.27 3.18 2.76
CA ILE A 107 1.21 1.73 2.51
C ILE A 107 2.63 1.13 2.52
N TYR A 108 3.57 1.78 1.84
CA TYR A 108 4.98 1.39 1.85
C TYR A 108 5.55 1.38 3.27
N ASN A 109 5.31 2.43 4.07
CA ASN A 109 5.78 2.52 5.45
C ASN A 109 5.18 1.44 6.35
N ILE A 110 3.90 1.10 6.19
CA ILE A 110 3.28 -0.02 6.90
C ILE A 110 4.01 -1.32 6.53
N GLY A 111 4.13 -1.63 5.23
CA GLY A 111 4.71 -2.89 4.75
C GLY A 111 6.18 -3.08 5.11
N THR A 112 6.96 -2.00 5.13
CA THR A 112 8.40 -2.02 5.45
C THR A 112 8.68 -1.72 6.92
N SER A 113 7.66 -1.44 7.74
CA SER A 113 7.82 -1.07 9.15
C SER A 113 8.69 -2.07 9.94
N HIS A 114 8.58 -3.36 9.62
CA HIS A 114 9.33 -4.42 10.28
C HIS A 114 10.42 -5.06 9.42
N ALA A 115 10.82 -4.42 8.31
CA ALA A 115 11.95 -4.87 7.49
C ALA A 115 13.19 -5.10 8.37
N TYR A 116 13.84 -6.25 8.18
CA TYR A 116 15.02 -6.69 8.94
C TYR A 116 14.84 -6.72 10.48
N SER A 117 13.60 -6.84 10.96
CA SER A 117 13.26 -6.90 12.37
C SER A 117 12.25 -8.01 12.67
N VAL A 118 12.07 -8.33 13.95
CA VAL A 118 11.01 -9.24 14.41
C VAL A 118 9.77 -8.46 14.83
N ILE A 119 8.60 -8.99 14.50
CA ILE A 119 7.34 -8.48 15.03
C ILE A 119 7.17 -9.05 16.44
N VAL A 120 7.06 -8.15 17.42
CA VAL A 120 6.83 -8.48 18.83
C VAL A 120 5.48 -7.94 19.27
N GLU A 121 4.83 -8.66 20.17
CA GLU A 121 3.47 -8.37 20.64
C GLU A 121 2.53 -8.12 19.44
N TYR A 122 1.92 -6.95 19.37
CA TYR A 122 1.01 -6.55 18.30
C TYR A 122 1.69 -5.77 17.17
N GLY A 123 3.03 -5.76 17.08
CA GLY A 123 3.76 -5.07 16.02
C GLY A 123 3.52 -3.55 16.00
N GLN A 124 3.87 -2.88 17.10
CA GLN A 124 3.56 -1.46 17.36
C GLN A 124 3.90 -0.53 16.19
N LYS A 125 5.03 -0.74 15.49
CA LYS A 125 5.45 0.15 14.40
C LYS A 125 4.47 0.13 13.23
N SER A 126 4.09 -1.04 12.72
CA SER A 126 3.06 -1.13 11.67
C SER A 126 1.69 -0.60 12.13
N LEU A 127 1.36 -0.72 13.42
CA LEU A 127 0.12 -0.20 13.98
C LEU A 127 0.10 1.34 14.02
N ASP A 128 1.25 1.95 14.32
CA ASP A 128 1.39 3.41 14.34
C ASP A 128 1.33 3.99 12.93
N GLU A 129 2.05 3.40 11.96
CA GLU A 129 1.96 3.78 10.55
C GLU A 129 0.53 3.67 10.01
N LEU A 130 -0.17 2.59 10.34
CA LEU A 130 -1.58 2.44 9.98
C LEU A 130 -2.46 3.49 10.67
N GLY A 131 -2.17 3.83 11.92
CA GLY A 131 -2.85 4.90 12.64
C GLY A 131 -2.70 6.26 11.96
N LEU A 132 -1.51 6.57 11.46
CA LEU A 132 -1.26 7.79 10.66
C LEU A 132 -2.12 7.80 9.39
N LEU A 133 -2.18 6.67 8.66
CA LEU A 133 -3.03 6.55 7.48
C LEU A 133 -4.53 6.73 7.81
N ILE A 134 -5.03 6.09 8.89
CA ILE A 134 -6.44 6.22 9.29
C ILE A 134 -6.78 7.66 9.65
N ASN A 135 -5.89 8.35 10.37
CA ASN A 135 -6.06 9.75 10.71
C ASN A 135 -6.07 10.63 9.46
N PHE A 136 -5.11 10.42 8.54
CA PHE A 136 -5.04 11.13 7.26
C PHE A 136 -6.35 10.98 6.46
N MET A 137 -6.83 9.74 6.28
CA MET A 137 -8.09 9.46 5.60
C MET A 137 -9.27 10.22 6.25
N THR A 138 -9.32 10.25 7.58
CA THR A 138 -10.38 10.91 8.34
C THR A 138 -10.32 12.44 8.20
N GLU A 139 -9.14 13.03 8.35
CA GLU A 139 -8.89 14.48 8.25
C GLU A 139 -9.25 15.01 6.86
N HIS A 140 -8.92 14.24 5.82
CA HIS A 140 -9.25 14.57 4.44
C HIS A 140 -10.65 14.12 3.99
N LYS A 141 -11.48 13.60 4.91
CA LYS A 141 -12.86 13.16 4.66
C LYS A 141 -12.98 12.07 3.59
N LEU A 142 -11.96 11.24 3.45
CA LEU A 142 -11.95 10.07 2.60
C LEU A 142 -12.66 8.91 3.29
N GLN A 143 -13.33 8.07 2.51
CA GLN A 143 -14.06 6.94 3.08
C GLN A 143 -13.07 5.85 3.54
N LEU A 144 -13.12 5.52 4.83
CA LEU A 144 -12.39 4.35 5.35
C LEU A 144 -13.07 3.04 4.89
N PRO A 145 -12.29 2.00 4.53
CA PRO A 145 -12.82 0.66 4.27
C PRO A 145 -13.52 0.03 5.48
N ASP A 146 -14.37 -0.96 5.22
CA ASP A 146 -14.85 -1.86 6.28
C ASP A 146 -13.69 -2.73 6.80
N ILE A 147 -13.59 -2.88 8.12
CA ILE A 147 -12.54 -3.68 8.77
C ILE A 147 -12.87 -5.17 8.78
N GLU A 148 -14.15 -5.55 8.72
CA GLU A 148 -14.61 -6.93 8.88
C GLU A 148 -13.89 -7.96 7.99
N PRO A 149 -13.63 -7.70 6.69
CA PRO A 149 -12.91 -8.65 5.82
C PRO A 149 -11.48 -8.96 6.28
N PHE A 150 -10.87 -8.06 7.09
CA PHE A 150 -9.47 -8.13 7.51
C PHE A 150 -9.28 -8.80 8.88
N LEU A 151 -10.33 -8.90 9.69
CA LEU A 151 -10.27 -9.47 11.05
C LEU A 151 -9.81 -10.93 11.09
N LYS A 152 -9.95 -11.65 9.97
CA LYS A 152 -9.53 -13.06 9.85
C LYS A 152 -8.00 -13.23 9.75
N TYR A 153 -7.25 -12.19 9.40
CA TYR A 153 -5.80 -12.26 9.23
C TYR A 153 -5.12 -11.98 10.57
N SER A 154 -4.78 -13.02 11.31
CA SER A 154 -4.38 -12.89 12.72
C SER A 154 -2.91 -12.58 12.89
N ILE A 155 -2.59 -11.66 13.82
CA ILE A 155 -1.21 -11.36 14.25
C ILE A 155 -0.48 -12.60 14.82
N GLU A 156 -1.21 -13.60 15.28
CA GLU A 156 -0.61 -14.86 15.77
C GLU A 156 -0.07 -15.74 14.63
N GLU A 157 -0.45 -15.47 13.38
CA GLU A 157 0.01 -16.22 12.22
C GLU A 157 1.40 -15.77 11.76
N ASN A 158 2.24 -16.74 11.40
CA ASN A 158 3.54 -16.50 10.79
C ASN A 158 4.38 -15.44 11.55
N LYS A 159 4.38 -15.52 12.90
CA LYS A 159 5.13 -14.62 13.79
C LYS A 159 4.79 -13.14 13.55
N GLY A 160 3.51 -12.79 13.43
CA GLY A 160 3.07 -11.41 13.20
C GLY A 160 2.86 -11.03 11.74
N TRP A 161 3.48 -11.74 10.80
CA TRP A 161 3.38 -11.41 9.38
C TRP A 161 2.00 -11.72 8.81
N GLY A 162 1.33 -12.76 9.32
CA GLY A 162 0.16 -13.31 8.67
C GLY A 162 0.53 -14.38 7.66
N ASN A 163 -0.37 -15.33 7.43
CA ASN A 163 -0.23 -16.27 6.32
C ASN A 163 -0.34 -15.51 4.98
N LYS A 164 0.33 -16.03 3.94
CA LYS A 164 0.20 -15.50 2.57
C LYS A 164 -1.20 -15.79 2.03
N PHE A 165 -1.74 -14.88 1.22
CA PHE A 165 -3.02 -15.05 0.55
C PHE A 165 -3.07 -14.24 -0.75
N ASP A 166 -4.05 -14.54 -1.61
CA ASP A 166 -4.35 -13.71 -2.76
C ASP A 166 -5.17 -12.48 -2.32
N GLY A 167 -4.51 -11.34 -2.20
CA GLY A 167 -5.13 -10.07 -1.81
C GLY A 167 -6.12 -9.53 -2.82
N LYS A 168 -6.06 -9.93 -4.09
CA LYS A 168 -7.00 -9.46 -5.13
C LYS A 168 -8.45 -9.85 -4.80
N ALA A 169 -8.66 -10.92 -4.04
CA ALA A 169 -9.97 -11.30 -3.53
C ALA A 169 -10.62 -10.27 -2.57
N LEU A 170 -9.85 -9.32 -2.03
CA LEU A 170 -10.34 -8.20 -1.21
C LEU A 170 -10.47 -6.89 -2.00
N SER A 171 -9.94 -6.84 -3.23
CA SER A 171 -9.95 -5.64 -4.05
C SER A 171 -11.35 -5.28 -4.51
N LYS A 172 -11.63 -3.98 -4.60
CA LYS A 172 -12.85 -3.44 -5.20
C LYS A 172 -12.69 -3.12 -6.69
N ILE A 173 -11.46 -3.20 -7.21
CA ILE A 173 -11.09 -2.70 -8.55
C ILE A 173 -10.50 -3.80 -9.44
N LEU A 174 -9.69 -4.70 -8.87
CA LEU A 174 -9.05 -5.82 -9.57
C LEU A 174 -9.95 -7.05 -9.69
#